data_AF-A0A4D5S096-F1
#
_entry.id   AF-A0A4D5S096-F1
#
_cell.length_a   1.000
_cell.length_b   1.000
_cell.length_c   1.000
_cell.angle_alpha   90.00
_cell.angle_beta   90.00
_cell.angle_gamma   90.00
#
_symmetry.space_group_name_H-M   'P 1'
#
loop_
_entity.id
_entity.type
_entity.pdbx_description
1 polymer ?
#
loop_
_entity_poly.entity_id
_entity_poly.type
_entity_poly.pdbx_seq_one_letter_code
_entity_poly.pdbx_strand_id
1 'polypeptide(L)'
;MTSDLWAFLLPTTVTHAYSHSASGACIRHRSDVACKSNPACAWCGGSGVCLDRRKKKDCRSGQLSQGSCPGLCPTLGDCQACMVWGAGACGWCVQAALCHPIAEPPAVCRPPLEGGFSPEQGGFWGPHGHIVSSLAECRTLDFRPGLLLLHHLSPANLSQPDQVVYVNDTGQPLVLSSEYQEEPAGEHVARLLGFLHPLGAAAPPGEPLRLFPALGDGRAALWLGHPVPADAPPPDDAELVASLSTHTFNRTEARRPDGRPLLPSAARELRYLLDLRLYVPAKTCSKRCEKSLELRWNALSSHQVIGPRHLEPFRNGTACGGRATCLACLGDAGCGWCRSAGACVARGASGGPCAPRGELLVLEPEQCATCAGFIYCPQCAQEPTCEWVVEGAYCSRRGRHSSAVRRPGLCPTPCHLRRGCLSCLGDPGRCAWCRQTRSCFLFSTFTTSFMYGGCREWVDEDHVSSGGASFPGAQCPNCSLLGECEACLQKLGCGWCGNDYNPKNGVCVEGDFAGPTHGVCEEQVAKRFPRLSGSREASWSYAKCPNVNECKLKLAHCHPDAHCVDTAESYRCVC
;
A
#
# COMPACT_ATOMS: atom_id res chain seq x y z
N MET A 1 27.54 6.51 8.78
CA MET A 1 27.50 5.66 7.58
C MET A 1 26.58 6.35 6.60
N THR A 2 27.16 7.02 5.62
CA THR A 2 26.48 7.84 4.61
C THR A 2 26.04 6.94 3.46
N SER A 3 24.76 6.60 3.41
CA SER A 3 24.14 6.00 2.24
C SER A 3 22.84 6.73 1.95
N ASP A 4 22.94 7.86 1.26
CA ASP A 4 21.81 8.48 0.58
C ASP A 4 22.13 8.49 -0.91
N LEU A 5 21.44 7.62 -1.66
CA LEU A 5 21.31 7.80 -3.09
C LEU A 5 19.81 7.93 -3.41
N TRP A 6 19.34 9.17 -3.44
CA TRP A 6 18.06 9.52 -4.05
C TRP A 6 18.34 10.11 -5.42
N ALA A 7 18.19 9.31 -6.46
CA ALA A 7 18.20 9.78 -7.84
C ALA A 7 16.75 10.10 -8.26
N PHE A 8 16.41 11.38 -8.29
CA PHE A 8 15.18 11.87 -8.92
C PHE A 8 15.42 12.06 -10.41
N LEU A 9 14.58 11.46 -11.26
CA LEU A 9 14.54 11.78 -12.69
C LEU A 9 13.55 12.93 -12.89
N LEU A 10 14.05 14.04 -13.43
CA LEU A 10 13.33 15.31 -13.62
C LEU A 10 12.10 15.18 -14.54
N PRO A 11 11.09 16.06 -14.39
CA PRO A 11 9.88 16.09 -15.23
C PRO A 11 10.19 16.38 -16.71
N THR A 12 9.35 15.93 -17.63
CA THR A 12 9.58 15.98 -19.09
C THR A 12 9.48 17.36 -19.75
N THR A 13 9.18 18.42 -18.99
CA THR A 13 9.56 19.80 -19.36
C THR A 13 11.08 19.92 -19.54
N VAL A 14 11.84 19.04 -18.88
CA VAL A 14 13.30 18.90 -18.91
C VAL A 14 13.78 17.79 -19.86
N THR A 15 12.99 16.74 -20.15
CA THR A 15 13.49 15.58 -20.95
C THR A 15 12.92 15.41 -22.37
N HIS A 16 11.83 16.07 -22.76
CA HIS A 16 11.24 15.87 -24.11
C HIS A 16 11.11 17.11 -25.00
N ALA A 17 11.57 18.29 -24.56
CA ALA A 17 11.46 19.52 -25.35
C ALA A 17 12.31 19.55 -26.65
N TYR A 18 13.17 18.55 -26.92
CA TYR A 18 14.08 18.55 -28.07
C TYR A 18 14.04 17.31 -28.98
N SER A 19 13.12 16.36 -28.79
CA SER A 19 13.06 15.22 -29.69
C SER A 19 12.22 15.53 -30.94
N HIS A 20 12.82 15.39 -32.12
CA HIS A 20 12.13 15.35 -33.41
C HIS A 20 11.03 14.26 -33.50
N SER A 21 10.96 13.33 -32.54
CA SER A 21 9.91 12.31 -32.43
C SER A 21 8.63 12.76 -31.72
N ALA A 22 8.60 13.94 -31.08
CA ALA A 22 7.42 14.46 -30.37
C ALA A 22 6.18 14.57 -31.28
N SER A 23 6.39 14.86 -32.56
CA SER A 23 5.36 14.91 -33.59
C SER A 23 4.60 13.59 -33.77
N GLY A 24 5.22 12.44 -33.50
CA GLY A 24 4.56 11.12 -33.58
C GLY A 24 3.80 10.73 -32.31
N ALA A 25 4.15 11.31 -31.16
CA ALA A 25 3.51 11.02 -29.88
C ALA A 25 2.13 11.68 -29.77
N CYS A 26 1.99 12.93 -30.23
CA CYS A 26 0.72 13.67 -30.14
C CYS A 26 -0.41 13.01 -30.94
N ILE A 27 -0.10 12.45 -32.12
CA ILE A 27 -1.08 11.81 -33.02
C ILE A 27 -1.74 10.57 -32.36
N ARG A 28 -1.13 9.98 -31.33
CA ARG A 28 -1.70 8.83 -30.60
C ARG A 28 -2.85 9.24 -29.66
N HIS A 29 -2.93 10.50 -29.27
CA HIS A 29 -3.99 11.00 -28.39
C HIS A 29 -5.26 11.31 -29.21
N ARG A 30 -6.33 10.56 -28.96
CA ARG A 30 -7.62 10.69 -29.66
C ARG A 30 -8.65 11.56 -28.94
N SER A 31 -8.35 12.02 -27.73
CA SER A 31 -9.23 12.87 -26.93
C SER A 31 -8.55 14.17 -26.55
N ASP A 32 -9.36 15.22 -26.40
CA ASP A 32 -8.93 16.56 -25.98
C ASP A 32 -8.10 16.51 -24.69
N VAL A 33 -8.60 15.78 -23.68
CA VAL A 33 -7.96 15.66 -22.36
C VAL A 33 -6.61 14.95 -22.44
N ALA A 34 -6.54 13.81 -23.15
CA ALA A 34 -5.29 13.06 -23.29
C ALA A 34 -4.26 13.81 -24.15
N CYS A 35 -4.72 14.63 -25.09
CA CYS A 35 -3.84 15.49 -25.88
C CYS A 35 -3.22 16.59 -25.02
N LYS A 36 -4.05 17.25 -24.21
CA LYS A 36 -3.64 18.39 -23.36
C LYS A 36 -2.82 17.99 -22.14
N SER A 37 -2.84 16.71 -21.72
CA SER A 37 -2.00 16.23 -20.63
C SER A 37 -0.51 16.18 -21.00
N ASN A 38 -0.19 16.10 -22.29
CA ASN A 38 1.19 16.18 -22.78
C ASN A 38 1.52 17.65 -23.15
N PRO A 39 2.46 18.31 -22.47
CA PRO A 39 2.75 19.72 -22.69
C PRO A 39 3.43 20.02 -24.04
N ALA A 40 3.85 18.99 -24.79
CA ALA A 40 4.35 19.12 -26.16
C ALA A 40 3.22 19.13 -27.20
N CYS A 41 1.99 18.77 -26.82
CA CYS A 41 0.85 18.58 -27.72
C CYS A 41 -0.23 19.66 -27.54
N ALA A 42 -1.09 19.79 -28.54
CA ALA A 42 -2.19 20.74 -28.56
C ALA A 42 -3.38 20.21 -29.37
N TRP A 43 -4.59 20.45 -28.88
CA TRP A 43 -5.82 19.97 -29.50
C TRP A 43 -6.34 20.96 -30.54
N CYS A 44 -6.58 20.50 -31.77
CA CYS A 44 -7.21 21.30 -32.82
C CYS A 44 -8.72 21.06 -32.82
N GLY A 45 -9.48 22.01 -32.26
CA GLY A 45 -10.91 21.83 -31.98
C GLY A 45 -11.77 21.53 -33.20
N GLY A 46 -11.56 22.24 -34.32
CA GLY A 46 -12.40 22.06 -35.50
C GLY A 46 -12.05 20.86 -36.38
N SER A 47 -10.93 20.15 -36.13
CA SER A 47 -10.61 18.89 -36.81
C SER A 47 -10.60 17.67 -35.89
N GLY A 48 -10.70 17.87 -34.57
CA GLY A 48 -10.64 16.79 -33.58
C GLY A 48 -9.30 16.03 -33.57
N VAL A 49 -8.20 16.69 -33.92
CA VAL A 49 -6.86 16.06 -34.03
C VAL A 49 -5.91 16.67 -33.00
N CYS A 50 -5.14 15.81 -32.34
CA CYS A 50 -4.03 16.21 -31.48
C CYS A 50 -2.75 16.39 -32.31
N LEU A 51 -2.17 17.58 -32.24
CA LEU A 51 -1.00 17.98 -33.00
C LEU A 51 0.14 18.39 -32.06
N ASP A 52 1.37 18.40 -32.55
CA ASP A 52 2.48 19.06 -31.85
C ASP A 52 2.15 20.55 -31.69
N ARG A 53 2.36 21.12 -30.50
CA ARG A 53 2.03 22.51 -30.20
C ARG A 53 2.71 23.51 -31.14
N ARG A 54 3.87 23.14 -31.73
CA ARG A 54 4.62 23.97 -32.69
C ARG A 54 4.00 23.96 -34.09
N LYS A 55 3.19 22.95 -34.41
CA LYS A 55 2.52 22.76 -35.71
C LYS A 55 1.17 23.45 -35.78
N LYS A 56 1.08 24.70 -35.29
CA LYS A 56 -0.16 25.50 -35.30
C LYS A 56 -0.75 25.65 -36.71
N LYS A 57 0.10 25.69 -37.74
CA LYS A 57 -0.31 25.82 -39.15
C LYS A 57 -1.06 24.60 -39.70
N ASP A 58 -0.87 23.42 -39.09
CA ASP A 58 -1.50 22.17 -39.53
C ASP A 58 -2.95 22.05 -39.00
N CYS A 59 -3.34 22.91 -38.07
CA CYS A 59 -4.70 23.01 -37.56
C CYS A 59 -5.56 23.86 -38.50
N ARG A 60 -6.30 23.19 -39.40
CA ARG A 60 -7.18 23.84 -40.41
C ARG A 60 -8.26 24.75 -39.82
N SER A 61 -8.65 24.51 -38.57
CA SER A 61 -9.66 25.32 -37.86
C SER A 61 -9.09 26.58 -37.20
N GLY A 62 -7.77 26.75 -37.13
CA GLY A 62 -7.10 27.88 -36.48
C GLY A 62 -7.18 27.91 -34.95
N GLN A 63 -8.09 27.15 -34.34
CA GLN A 63 -8.33 27.13 -32.90
C GLN A 63 -7.57 25.97 -32.24
N LEU A 64 -6.31 26.25 -31.91
CA LEU A 64 -5.42 25.34 -31.20
C LEU A 64 -5.54 25.57 -29.69
N SER A 65 -6.01 24.58 -28.96
CA SER A 65 -6.15 24.61 -27.49
C SER A 65 -5.04 23.78 -26.85
N GLN A 66 -4.21 24.42 -26.04
CA GLN A 66 -3.11 23.78 -25.31
C GLN A 66 -3.52 23.51 -23.86
N GLY A 67 -3.03 22.42 -23.27
CA GLY A 67 -3.03 22.28 -21.82
C GLY A 67 -1.97 23.21 -21.23
N SER A 68 -2.32 23.97 -20.20
CA SER A 68 -1.31 24.67 -19.41
C SER A 68 -0.56 23.64 -18.56
N CYS A 69 0.78 23.68 -18.52
CA CYS A 69 1.49 22.99 -17.46
C CYS A 69 1.01 23.62 -16.14
N PRO A 70 0.47 22.84 -15.19
CA PRO A 70 -0.04 23.39 -13.93
C PRO A 70 1.05 24.15 -13.13
N GLY A 71 2.32 24.03 -13.50
CA GLY A 71 3.43 24.69 -12.83
C GLY A 71 3.85 23.92 -11.58
N LEU A 72 4.78 24.48 -10.81
CA LEU A 72 5.27 23.85 -9.60
C LEU A 72 4.20 23.80 -8.50
N CYS A 73 3.47 24.90 -8.26
CA CYS A 73 2.60 25.03 -7.10
C CYS A 73 1.57 23.89 -6.98
N PRO A 74 0.78 23.54 -8.02
CA PRO A 74 -0.24 22.48 -7.88
C PRO A 74 0.32 21.07 -7.68
N THR A 75 1.63 20.86 -7.83
CA THR A 75 2.28 19.57 -7.55
C THR A 75 2.69 19.41 -6.08
N LEU A 76 2.71 20.49 -5.31
CA LEU A 76 3.07 20.50 -3.90
C LEU A 76 1.81 20.21 -3.06
N GLY A 77 1.76 19.01 -2.49
CA GLY A 77 0.55 18.46 -1.86
C GLY A 77 0.30 18.88 -0.41
N ASP A 78 1.28 19.50 0.25
CA ASP A 78 1.16 19.95 1.64
C ASP A 78 1.68 21.36 1.84
N CYS A 79 1.22 22.03 2.90
CA CYS A 79 1.58 23.42 3.20
C CYS A 79 3.09 23.61 3.34
N GLN A 80 3.78 22.69 4.03
CA GLN A 80 5.22 22.82 4.28
C GLN A 80 6.01 22.68 2.97
N ALA A 81 5.68 21.69 2.13
CA ALA A 81 6.25 21.56 0.80
C ALA A 81 5.94 22.77 -0.09
N CYS A 82 4.71 23.30 -0.04
CA CYS A 82 4.31 24.50 -0.76
C CYS A 82 5.19 25.71 -0.38
N MET A 83 5.45 25.91 0.91
CA MET A 83 6.27 27.02 1.40
C MET A 83 7.76 26.83 1.12
N VAL A 84 8.29 25.62 1.32
CA VAL A 84 9.72 25.33 1.16
C VAL A 84 10.12 25.36 -0.32
N TRP A 85 9.36 24.69 -1.18
CA TRP A 85 9.70 24.54 -2.61
C TRP A 85 9.11 25.65 -3.48
N GLY A 86 8.00 26.27 -3.05
CA GLY A 86 7.36 27.35 -3.80
C GLY A 86 8.16 28.66 -3.80
N ALA A 87 9.14 28.82 -2.90
CA ALA A 87 10.10 29.92 -2.86
C ALA A 87 9.48 31.33 -3.03
N GLY A 88 8.31 31.55 -2.44
CA GLY A 88 7.59 32.83 -2.52
C GLY A 88 6.85 33.10 -3.84
N ALA A 89 6.78 32.13 -4.75
CA ALA A 89 5.92 32.17 -5.95
C ALA A 89 4.57 31.46 -5.74
N CYS A 90 4.47 30.64 -4.69
CA CYS A 90 3.28 29.88 -4.35
C CYS A 90 2.68 30.33 -3.02
N GLY A 91 1.35 30.24 -2.91
CA GLY A 91 0.59 30.38 -1.67
C GLY A 91 -0.19 29.11 -1.38
N TRP A 92 -0.44 28.83 -0.11
CA TRP A 92 -1.24 27.67 0.31
C TRP A 92 -2.63 28.12 0.77
N CYS A 93 -3.67 27.66 0.07
CA CYS A 93 -5.06 27.93 0.44
C CYS A 93 -5.56 26.83 1.38
N VAL A 94 -5.72 27.16 2.66
CA VAL A 94 -6.09 26.19 3.72
C VAL A 94 -7.44 25.53 3.43
N GLN A 95 -8.43 26.32 3.02
CA GLN A 95 -9.79 25.85 2.76
C GLN A 95 -9.91 24.97 1.51
N ALA A 96 -9.01 25.11 0.55
CA ALA A 96 -8.96 24.24 -0.62
C ALA A 96 -7.95 23.10 -0.47
N ALA A 97 -7.15 23.10 0.61
CA ALA A 97 -6.01 22.21 0.81
C ALA A 97 -5.11 22.13 -0.45
N LEU A 98 -4.84 23.28 -1.06
CA LEU A 98 -4.17 23.36 -2.36
C LEU A 98 -3.10 24.46 -2.38
N CYS A 99 -1.94 24.08 -2.90
CA CYS A 99 -0.87 25.01 -3.24
C CYS A 99 -1.15 25.63 -4.63
N HIS A 100 -1.12 26.96 -4.72
CA HIS A 100 -1.47 27.70 -5.93
C HIS A 100 -0.45 28.80 -6.23
N PRO A 101 -0.35 29.25 -7.49
CA PRO A 101 0.42 30.45 -7.83
C PRO A 101 -0.16 31.67 -7.12
N ILE A 102 0.68 32.55 -6.56
CA ILE A 102 0.22 33.75 -5.82
C ILE A 102 -0.67 34.66 -6.68
N ALA A 103 -0.43 34.71 -7.99
CA ALA A 103 -1.20 35.52 -8.94
C ALA A 103 -2.65 35.02 -9.13
N GLU A 104 -2.92 33.75 -8.86
CA GLU A 104 -4.21 33.10 -9.16
C GLU A 104 -4.76 32.34 -7.93
N PRO A 105 -5.15 33.04 -6.86
CA PRO A 105 -5.71 32.40 -5.67
C PRO A 105 -7.07 31.74 -5.96
N PRO A 106 -7.34 30.55 -5.37
CA PRO A 106 -8.66 29.91 -5.40
C PRO A 106 -9.73 30.83 -4.81
N ALA A 107 -10.93 30.82 -5.39
CA ALA A 107 -12.02 31.72 -5.01
C ALA A 107 -12.34 31.69 -3.51
N VAL A 108 -12.32 30.50 -2.89
CA VAL A 108 -12.60 30.29 -1.45
C VAL A 108 -11.60 30.99 -0.53
N CYS A 109 -10.36 31.22 -1.00
CA CYS A 109 -9.31 31.90 -0.25
C CYS A 109 -9.06 33.33 -0.72
N ARG A 110 -9.87 33.86 -1.66
CA ARG A 110 -9.71 35.25 -2.08
C ARG A 110 -10.16 36.19 -0.95
N PRO A 111 -9.40 37.24 -0.64
CA PRO A 111 -9.89 38.28 0.25
C PRO A 111 -11.16 38.91 -0.36
N PRO A 112 -12.17 39.27 0.44
CA PRO A 112 -13.36 39.91 -0.07
C PRO A 112 -13.01 41.25 -0.73
N LEU A 113 -13.60 41.51 -1.89
CA LEU A 113 -13.53 42.82 -2.53
C LEU A 113 -14.34 43.80 -1.66
N GLU A 114 -13.80 45.02 -1.48
CA GLU A 114 -14.31 46.06 -0.56
C GLU A 114 -15.85 46.12 -0.51
N GLY A 115 -16.41 45.83 0.67
CA GLY A 115 -17.81 46.12 1.02
C GLY A 115 -18.86 45.03 0.75
N GLY A 116 -18.52 43.91 0.11
CA GLY A 116 -19.47 42.82 -0.15
C GLY A 116 -19.15 41.54 0.62
N PHE A 117 -19.78 41.32 1.78
CA PHE A 117 -19.72 40.01 2.45
C PHE A 117 -20.60 39.02 1.67
N SER A 118 -20.02 38.20 0.79
CA SER A 118 -20.75 37.06 0.24
C SER A 118 -20.63 35.87 1.22
N PRO A 119 -21.70 35.10 1.47
CA PRO A 119 -21.63 33.91 2.32
C PRO A 119 -20.68 32.82 1.77
N GLU A 120 -20.22 32.97 0.52
CA GLU A 120 -19.21 32.13 -0.13
C GLU A 120 -17.76 32.59 0.15
N GLN A 121 -17.54 33.83 0.59
CA GLN A 121 -16.22 34.42 0.90
C GLN A 121 -15.87 34.42 2.39
N GLY A 122 -16.84 34.15 3.25
CA GLY A 122 -16.59 33.89 4.67
C GLY A 122 -15.78 32.60 4.79
N GLY A 123 -14.63 32.64 5.46
CA GLY A 123 -13.90 31.42 5.81
C GLY A 123 -14.88 30.41 6.43
N PHE A 124 -14.74 29.11 6.12
CA PHE A 124 -15.79 28.14 6.44
C PHE A 124 -16.32 28.25 7.89
N TRP A 125 -15.42 28.47 8.87
CA TRP A 125 -15.72 28.73 10.29
C TRP A 125 -15.12 30.05 10.81
N GLY A 126 -14.69 30.93 9.91
CA GLY A 126 -14.01 32.18 10.24
C GLY A 126 -14.51 33.37 9.42
N PRO A 127 -13.95 34.57 9.64
CA PRO A 127 -14.36 35.75 8.89
C PRO A 127 -13.96 35.67 7.41
N HIS A 128 -12.80 35.09 7.06
CA HIS A 128 -12.29 34.98 5.69
C HIS A 128 -11.48 33.69 5.50
N GLY A 129 -11.27 33.28 4.24
CA GLY A 129 -10.29 32.25 3.90
C GLY A 129 -8.86 32.66 4.27
N HIS A 130 -7.95 31.68 4.40
CA HIS A 130 -6.55 31.93 4.77
C HIS A 130 -5.61 31.43 3.66
N ILE A 131 -4.78 32.35 3.16
CA ILE A 131 -3.63 32.03 2.32
C ILE A 131 -2.40 32.07 3.21
N VAL A 132 -1.78 30.91 3.40
CA VAL A 132 -0.50 30.80 4.09
C VAL A 132 0.61 31.18 3.13
N SER A 133 1.50 32.05 3.59
CA SER A 133 2.62 32.58 2.81
C SER A 133 3.98 32.37 3.47
N SER A 134 4.00 31.87 4.72
CA SER A 134 5.21 31.55 5.46
C SER A 134 5.17 30.14 6.07
N LEU A 135 6.35 29.54 6.25
CA LEU A 135 6.48 28.21 6.84
C LEU A 135 6.02 28.14 8.29
N ALA A 136 6.15 29.24 9.04
CA ALA A 136 5.68 29.33 10.42
C ALA A 136 4.15 29.28 10.51
N GLU A 137 3.46 29.93 9.57
CA GLU A 137 2.00 29.92 9.47
C GLU A 137 1.45 28.53 9.15
N CYS A 138 2.16 27.69 8.37
CA CYS A 138 1.74 26.29 8.18
C CYS A 138 1.60 25.56 9.52
N ARG A 139 2.37 25.93 10.55
CA ARG A 139 2.26 25.31 11.86
C ARG A 139 0.99 25.74 12.60
N THR A 140 0.50 26.96 12.44
CA THR A 140 -0.56 27.51 13.31
C THR A 140 -1.87 27.80 12.58
N LEU A 141 -1.88 27.84 11.24
CA LEU A 141 -3.05 28.22 10.44
C LEU A 141 -3.54 27.10 9.51
N ASP A 142 -2.70 26.11 9.20
CA ASP A 142 -3.07 25.01 8.31
C ASP A 142 -3.92 23.96 9.03
N PHE A 143 -5.22 24.25 9.13
CA PHE A 143 -6.26 23.35 9.60
C PHE A 143 -7.25 23.11 8.45
N ARG A 144 -6.99 22.04 7.69
CA ARG A 144 -7.80 21.69 6.53
C ARG A 144 -9.26 21.36 6.94
N PRO A 145 -10.25 21.69 6.09
CA PRO A 145 -11.62 21.25 6.25
C PRO A 145 -11.77 19.74 6.35
N GLY A 146 -12.86 19.31 6.99
CA GLY A 146 -13.24 17.91 7.01
C GLY A 146 -13.12 17.29 8.38
N LEU A 147 -12.94 15.97 8.41
CA LEU A 147 -12.85 15.16 9.63
C LEU A 147 -11.60 14.29 9.59
N LEU A 148 -11.23 13.75 10.75
CA LEU A 148 -10.20 12.72 10.85
C LEU A 148 -10.87 11.35 10.79
N LEU A 149 -10.46 10.52 9.85
CA LEU A 149 -10.80 9.11 9.79
C LEU A 149 -9.65 8.30 10.39
N LEU A 150 -9.88 7.68 11.55
CA LEU A 150 -8.91 6.84 12.24
C LEU A 150 -9.29 5.37 12.07
N HIS A 151 -8.36 4.55 11.58
CA HIS A 151 -8.53 3.11 11.50
C HIS A 151 -7.77 2.42 12.64
N HIS A 152 -8.48 1.57 13.38
CA HIS A 152 -7.92 0.71 14.42
C HIS A 152 -8.18 -0.73 14.00
N LEU A 153 -7.16 -1.41 13.53
CA LEU A 153 -7.28 -2.78 13.06
C LEU A 153 -7.33 -3.76 14.24
N SER A 154 -7.94 -4.93 14.03
CA SER A 154 -8.16 -5.93 15.07
C SER A 154 -6.86 -6.47 15.68
N PRO A 155 -6.81 -6.67 17.01
CA PRO A 155 -7.70 -6.13 18.02
C PRO A 155 -7.52 -4.61 18.14
N ALA A 156 -8.63 -3.88 18.12
CA ALA A 156 -8.62 -2.42 18.10
C ALA A 156 -8.02 -1.84 19.39
N ASN A 157 -7.04 -0.95 19.23
CA ASN A 157 -6.50 -0.13 20.32
C ASN A 157 -6.74 1.35 20.00
N LEU A 158 -7.67 1.98 20.72
CA LEU A 158 -8.07 3.38 20.47
C LEU A 158 -6.93 4.39 20.73
N SER A 159 -5.91 4.02 21.50
CA SER A 159 -4.73 4.88 21.74
C SER A 159 -3.71 4.85 20.60
N GLN A 160 -3.78 3.84 19.72
CA GLN A 160 -2.82 3.61 18.66
C GLN A 160 -3.56 3.32 17.35
N PRO A 161 -3.95 4.36 16.59
CA PRO A 161 -4.48 4.17 15.25
C PRO A 161 -3.43 3.55 14.33
N ASP A 162 -3.85 2.61 13.51
CA ASP A 162 -3.04 1.98 12.46
C ASP A 162 -2.99 2.86 11.20
N GLN A 163 -3.99 3.73 11.00
CA GLN A 163 -4.05 4.73 9.92
C GLN A 163 -4.83 5.96 10.37
N VAL A 164 -4.43 7.15 9.89
CA VAL A 164 -5.17 8.41 10.04
C VAL A 164 -5.26 9.08 8.68
N VAL A 165 -6.46 9.50 8.28
CA VAL A 165 -6.73 10.12 6.98
C VAL A 165 -7.60 11.35 7.17
N TYR A 166 -7.32 12.41 6.43
CA TYR A 166 -8.22 13.57 6.34
C TYR A 166 -9.30 13.30 5.30
N VAL A 167 -10.55 13.50 5.67
CA VAL A 167 -11.70 13.25 4.78
C VAL A 167 -12.57 14.49 4.70
N ASN A 168 -12.97 14.86 3.48
CA ASN A 168 -13.67 16.12 3.22
C ASN A 168 -15.15 16.07 3.59
N ASP A 169 -15.75 14.89 3.67
CA ASP A 169 -17.17 14.71 3.90
C ASP A 169 -17.46 13.54 4.84
N THR A 170 -18.69 13.45 5.31
CA THR A 170 -19.10 12.41 6.25
C THR A 170 -19.44 11.06 5.60
N GLY A 171 -19.29 10.91 4.28
CA GLY A 171 -19.62 9.70 3.53
C GLY A 171 -18.38 8.99 3.02
N GLN A 172 -17.89 8.03 3.80
CA GLN A 172 -16.59 7.41 3.54
C GLN A 172 -16.71 5.94 3.10
N PRO A 173 -16.13 5.57 1.96
CA PRO A 173 -15.85 4.17 1.65
C PRO A 173 -14.65 3.71 2.48
N LEU A 174 -14.86 2.69 3.29
CA LEU A 174 -13.85 2.13 4.18
C LEU A 174 -13.30 0.86 3.55
N VAL A 175 -12.01 0.88 3.24
CA VAL A 175 -11.29 -0.31 2.76
C VAL A 175 -10.44 -0.83 3.90
N LEU A 176 -10.86 -1.97 4.47
CA LEU A 176 -10.10 -2.70 5.47
C LEU A 176 -9.38 -3.85 4.75
N SER A 177 -8.06 -3.74 4.63
CA SER A 177 -7.22 -4.80 4.11
C SER A 177 -6.56 -5.58 5.25
N SER A 178 -6.60 -6.91 5.15
CA SER A 178 -5.73 -7.78 5.92
C SER A 178 -4.77 -8.49 4.98
N GLU A 179 -3.49 -8.46 5.32
CA GLU A 179 -2.43 -9.19 4.62
C GLU A 179 -2.29 -10.65 5.12
N TYR A 180 -3.04 -11.03 6.16
CA TYR A 180 -2.91 -12.32 6.84
C TYR A 180 -4.19 -13.16 6.72
N GLN A 181 -4.04 -14.46 6.44
CA GLN A 181 -5.18 -15.36 6.20
C GLN A 181 -6.00 -15.66 7.48
N GLU A 182 -5.38 -15.59 8.66
CA GLU A 182 -6.04 -15.79 9.95
C GLU A 182 -6.03 -14.49 10.78
N GLU A 183 -7.02 -13.63 10.55
CA GLU A 183 -7.14 -12.43 11.37
C GLU A 183 -7.35 -12.77 12.86
N PRO A 184 -6.70 -12.02 13.77
CA PRO A 184 -6.89 -12.19 15.20
C PRO A 184 -8.34 -11.93 15.59
N ALA A 185 -8.82 -12.68 16.59
CA ALA A 185 -10.16 -12.49 17.14
C ALA A 185 -10.35 -11.03 17.64
N GLY A 186 -11.49 -10.44 17.30
CA GLY A 186 -11.82 -9.06 17.66
C GLY A 186 -12.59 -8.34 16.55
N GLU A 187 -12.58 -7.02 16.64
CA GLU A 187 -13.23 -6.13 15.68
C GLU A 187 -12.25 -5.04 15.24
N HIS A 188 -12.29 -4.68 13.96
CA HIS A 188 -11.74 -3.42 13.47
C HIS A 188 -12.69 -2.29 13.88
N VAL A 189 -12.12 -1.13 14.19
CA VAL A 189 -12.86 0.09 14.51
C VAL A 189 -12.41 1.20 13.58
N ALA A 190 -13.33 1.72 12.78
CA ALA A 190 -13.13 2.96 12.02
C ALA A 190 -13.85 4.09 12.75
N ARG A 191 -13.17 5.22 12.97
CA ARG A 191 -13.69 6.35 13.73
C ARG A 191 -13.58 7.62 12.90
N LEU A 192 -14.72 8.24 12.61
CA LEU A 192 -14.80 9.55 11.99
C LEU A 192 -14.97 10.59 13.10
N LEU A 193 -13.95 11.44 13.29
CA LEU A 193 -13.81 12.31 14.46
C LEU A 193 -13.55 13.77 14.04
N GLY A 194 -14.28 14.69 14.66
CA GLY A 194 -14.07 16.13 14.48
C GLY A 194 -15.23 16.94 15.03
N PHE A 195 -15.54 18.07 14.41
CA PHE A 195 -16.65 18.93 14.81
C PHE A 195 -17.57 19.26 13.64
N LEU A 196 -18.86 19.35 13.95
CA LEU A 196 -19.90 19.85 13.06
C LEU A 196 -20.18 21.32 13.38
N HIS A 197 -20.06 22.18 12.36
CA HIS A 197 -20.44 23.60 12.38
C HIS A 197 -21.77 23.77 11.63
N PRO A 198 -22.89 24.10 12.30
CA PRO A 198 -24.17 24.26 11.61
C PRO A 198 -24.24 25.50 10.71
N LEU A 199 -23.49 26.57 10.99
CA LEU A 199 -23.37 27.78 10.16
C LEU A 199 -24.71 28.44 9.75
N GLY A 200 -25.71 28.42 10.62
CA GLY A 200 -27.05 28.94 10.35
C GLY A 200 -27.89 28.05 9.44
N ALA A 201 -27.49 26.80 9.21
CA ALA A 201 -28.26 25.88 8.37
C ALA A 201 -29.66 25.64 8.96
N ALA A 202 -30.65 25.64 8.08
CA ALA A 202 -32.06 25.53 8.45
C ALA A 202 -32.65 24.24 7.85
N ALA A 203 -33.40 23.50 8.66
CA ALA A 203 -34.18 22.37 8.18
C ALA A 203 -35.36 22.85 7.31
N PRO A 204 -36.01 21.95 6.55
CA PRO A 204 -37.24 22.26 5.83
C PRO A 204 -38.30 22.89 6.76
N PRO A 205 -39.19 23.76 6.25
CA PRO A 205 -40.17 24.47 7.08
C PRO A 205 -40.99 23.51 7.94
N GLY A 206 -40.97 23.70 9.26
CA GLY A 206 -41.73 22.89 10.21
C GLY A 206 -41.00 21.65 10.76
N GLU A 207 -39.76 21.38 10.35
CA GLU A 207 -38.94 20.29 10.89
C GLU A 207 -37.73 20.81 11.69
N PRO A 208 -37.30 20.10 12.76
CA PRO A 208 -36.02 20.37 13.40
C PRO A 208 -34.85 19.83 12.57
N LEU A 209 -33.63 20.31 12.86
CA LEU A 209 -32.41 19.71 12.31
C LEU A 209 -32.21 18.29 12.85
N ARG A 210 -31.97 17.36 11.94
CA ARG A 210 -31.83 15.91 12.22
C ARG A 210 -30.55 15.38 11.60
N LEU A 211 -29.95 14.40 12.29
CA LEU A 211 -28.82 13.63 11.78
C LEU A 211 -29.25 12.16 11.57
N PHE A 212 -28.74 11.56 10.51
CA PHE A 212 -29.05 10.21 10.07
C PHE A 212 -27.76 9.45 9.76
N PRO A 213 -27.17 8.76 10.74
CA PRO A 213 -26.13 7.79 10.45
C PRO A 213 -26.69 6.64 9.61
N ALA A 214 -25.92 6.23 8.60
CA ALA A 214 -26.21 5.12 7.71
C ALA A 214 -24.96 4.26 7.54
N LEU A 215 -25.15 2.94 7.46
CA LEU A 215 -24.05 1.99 7.26
C LEU A 215 -24.43 0.94 6.21
N GLY A 216 -23.42 0.49 5.47
CA GLY A 216 -23.54 -0.63 4.53
C GLY A 216 -23.47 -1.98 5.25
N ASP A 217 -22.45 -2.18 6.08
CA ASP A 217 -22.29 -3.42 6.87
C ASP A 217 -21.56 -3.20 8.20
N GLY A 218 -21.91 -3.98 9.23
CA GLY A 218 -21.38 -3.92 10.60
C GLY A 218 -22.31 -3.24 11.61
N ARG A 219 -21.71 -2.73 12.70
CA ARG A 219 -22.41 -1.97 13.76
C ARG A 219 -21.82 -0.57 13.83
N ALA A 220 -22.65 0.47 13.94
CA ALA A 220 -22.16 1.83 14.12
C ALA A 220 -22.81 2.52 15.31
N ALA A 221 -22.07 3.44 15.91
CA ALA A 221 -22.51 4.27 17.03
C ALA A 221 -22.07 5.71 16.80
N LEU A 222 -22.99 6.66 17.03
CA LEU A 222 -22.77 8.08 16.89
C LEU A 222 -22.81 8.74 18.27
N TRP A 223 -21.71 9.36 18.66
CA TRP A 223 -21.62 10.24 19.82
C TRP A 223 -21.60 11.70 19.38
N LEU A 224 -22.34 12.53 20.11
CA LEU A 224 -22.46 13.95 19.84
C LEU A 224 -22.26 14.76 21.14
N GLY A 225 -21.36 15.73 21.09
CA GLY A 225 -21.14 16.66 22.20
C GLY A 225 -22.26 17.69 22.35
N HIS A 226 -22.20 18.45 23.45
CA HIS A 226 -22.97 19.68 23.58
C HIS A 226 -22.38 20.80 22.71
N PRO A 227 -23.15 21.85 22.36
CA PRO A 227 -22.60 22.98 21.61
C PRO A 227 -21.54 23.70 22.42
N VAL A 228 -20.43 24.05 21.77
CA VAL A 228 -19.38 24.91 22.33
C VAL A 228 -18.99 25.98 21.31
N PRO A 229 -18.52 27.16 21.75
CA PRO A 229 -17.87 28.13 20.87
C PRO A 229 -16.67 27.52 20.14
N ALA A 230 -16.36 28.00 18.93
CA ALA A 230 -15.23 27.50 18.13
C ALA A 230 -13.86 27.59 18.81
N ASP A 231 -13.65 28.60 19.66
CA ASP A 231 -12.39 28.81 20.39
C ASP A 231 -12.36 28.12 21.77
N ALA A 232 -13.48 27.57 22.22
CA ALA A 232 -13.55 26.84 23.48
C ALA A 232 -12.93 25.44 23.35
N PRO A 233 -12.35 24.88 24.44
CA PRO A 233 -11.88 23.50 24.42
C PRO A 233 -13.02 22.52 24.05
N PRO A 234 -12.70 21.36 23.45
CA PRO A 234 -13.71 20.35 23.19
C PRO A 234 -14.42 19.93 24.48
N PRO A 235 -15.72 19.59 24.40
CA PRO A 235 -16.43 19.02 25.53
C PRO A 235 -15.82 17.67 25.91
N ASP A 236 -15.66 17.41 27.21
CA ASP A 236 -15.18 16.13 27.74
C ASP A 236 -16.27 15.05 27.68
N ASP A 237 -17.53 15.46 27.52
CA ASP A 237 -18.72 14.63 27.46
C ASP A 237 -19.33 14.62 26.04
N ALA A 238 -19.39 13.41 25.47
CA ALA A 238 -20.16 13.14 24.26
C ALA A 238 -21.17 12.04 24.57
N GLU A 239 -22.44 12.28 24.27
CA GLU A 239 -23.51 11.33 24.53
C GLU A 239 -23.83 10.48 23.30
N LEU A 240 -24.23 9.22 23.53
CA LEU A 240 -24.65 8.32 22.46
C LEU A 240 -26.03 8.74 21.95
N VAL A 241 -26.08 9.27 20.73
CA VAL A 241 -27.32 9.78 20.10
C VAL A 241 -27.90 8.83 19.05
N ALA A 242 -27.13 7.86 18.57
CA ALA A 242 -27.63 6.80 17.69
C ALA A 242 -26.78 5.54 17.80
N SER A 243 -27.43 4.40 17.67
CA SER A 243 -26.79 3.08 17.54
C SER A 243 -27.53 2.30 16.47
N LEU A 244 -26.79 1.72 15.52
CA LEU A 244 -27.37 0.95 14.42
C LEU A 244 -26.54 -0.29 14.10
N SER A 245 -27.21 -1.28 13.54
CA SER A 245 -26.67 -2.58 13.13
C SER A 245 -27.38 -2.99 11.85
N THR A 246 -26.68 -3.62 10.91
CA THR A 246 -27.29 -4.12 9.66
C THR A 246 -28.46 -5.06 9.88
N HIS A 247 -28.46 -5.78 11.00
CA HIS A 247 -29.54 -6.69 11.35
C HIS A 247 -30.86 -5.99 11.70
N THR A 248 -30.81 -4.69 12.02
CA THR A 248 -31.99 -3.92 12.45
C THR A 248 -32.39 -2.84 11.45
N PHE A 249 -31.48 -1.92 11.13
CA PHE A 249 -31.76 -0.80 10.23
C PHE A 249 -30.45 -0.33 9.58
N ASN A 250 -30.46 -0.11 8.26
CA ASN A 250 -29.32 0.46 7.53
C ASN A 250 -29.16 1.97 7.75
N ARG A 251 -30.17 2.62 8.35
CA ARG A 251 -30.21 4.04 8.68
C ARG A 251 -31.12 4.29 9.87
N THR A 252 -30.71 5.18 10.78
CA THR A 252 -31.50 5.56 11.97
C THR A 252 -31.45 7.06 12.19
N GLU A 253 -32.51 7.65 12.74
CA GLU A 253 -32.52 9.05 13.18
C GLU A 253 -31.82 9.17 14.54
N ALA A 254 -30.85 10.08 14.65
CA ALA A 254 -30.18 10.36 15.90
C ALA A 254 -31.07 11.19 16.83
N ARG A 255 -31.15 10.80 18.10
CA ARG A 255 -31.97 11.44 19.14
C ARG A 255 -31.18 11.45 20.45
N ARG A 256 -31.22 12.58 21.17
CA ARG A 256 -30.66 12.63 22.51
C ARG A 256 -31.49 11.74 23.45
N PRO A 257 -30.89 10.96 24.36
CA PRO A 257 -31.62 10.08 25.27
C PRO A 257 -32.71 10.80 26.08
N ASP A 258 -32.45 12.06 26.44
CA ASP A 258 -33.34 12.89 27.25
C ASP A 258 -34.45 13.58 26.45
N GLY A 259 -34.59 13.30 25.14
CA GLY A 259 -35.61 13.91 24.28
C GLY A 259 -35.37 15.39 23.91
N ARG A 260 -34.24 15.97 24.33
CA ARG A 260 -33.83 17.33 23.97
C ARG A 260 -33.55 17.44 22.46
N PRO A 261 -33.66 18.64 21.86
CA PRO A 261 -33.26 18.85 20.47
C PRO A 261 -31.81 18.39 20.22
N LEU A 262 -31.58 17.67 19.12
CA LEU A 262 -30.26 17.14 18.78
C LEU A 262 -29.23 18.26 18.58
N LEU A 263 -29.62 19.27 17.80
CA LEU A 263 -28.87 20.50 17.55
C LEU A 263 -29.70 21.69 18.06
N PRO A 264 -29.59 22.07 19.35
CA PRO A 264 -30.43 23.11 19.96
C PRO A 264 -30.19 24.51 19.38
N SER A 265 -29.00 24.79 18.86
CA SER A 265 -28.68 26.04 18.18
C SER A 265 -27.88 25.77 16.91
N ALA A 266 -28.27 26.44 15.83
CA ALA A 266 -27.55 26.43 14.56
C ALA A 266 -26.66 27.67 14.39
N ALA A 267 -26.35 28.39 15.47
CA ALA A 267 -25.56 29.62 15.38
C ALA A 267 -24.17 29.38 14.76
N ARG A 268 -23.63 30.39 14.08
CA ARG A 268 -22.43 30.27 13.22
C ARG A 268 -21.15 30.07 14.03
N GLU A 269 -21.14 30.56 15.25
CA GLU A 269 -20.02 30.51 16.20
C GLU A 269 -19.93 29.19 17.00
N LEU A 270 -20.95 28.33 16.88
CA LEU A 270 -21.04 27.09 17.63
C LEU A 270 -20.58 25.89 16.80
N ARG A 271 -19.93 24.96 17.50
CA ARG A 271 -19.53 23.66 16.97
C ARG A 271 -19.95 22.53 17.91
N TYR A 272 -20.14 21.34 17.34
CA TYR A 272 -20.53 20.14 18.06
C TYR A 272 -19.49 19.05 17.83
N LEU A 273 -18.96 18.46 18.91
CA LEU A 273 -18.06 17.32 18.79
C LEU A 273 -18.81 16.14 18.14
N LEU A 274 -18.24 15.61 17.07
CA LEU A 274 -18.77 14.50 16.30
C LEU A 274 -17.81 13.31 16.39
N ASP A 275 -18.31 12.18 16.84
CA ASP A 275 -17.56 10.93 16.90
C ASP A 275 -18.46 9.79 16.39
N LEU A 276 -18.25 9.36 15.15
CA LEU A 276 -18.99 8.26 14.54
C LEU A 276 -18.06 7.06 14.41
N ARG A 277 -18.37 5.96 15.09
CA ARG A 277 -17.56 4.74 15.05
C ARG A 277 -18.30 3.63 14.34
N LEU A 278 -17.60 2.92 13.47
CA LEU A 278 -18.00 1.67 12.86
C LEU A 278 -17.18 0.52 13.45
N TYR A 279 -17.86 -0.54 13.84
CA TYR A 279 -17.33 -1.79 14.36
C TYR A 279 -17.54 -2.89 13.33
N VAL A 280 -16.44 -3.50 12.88
CA VAL A 280 -16.45 -4.56 11.87
C VAL A 280 -15.74 -5.78 12.43
N PRO A 281 -16.42 -6.94 12.57
CA PRO A 281 -15.78 -8.17 13.04
C PRO A 281 -14.60 -8.58 12.15
N ALA A 282 -13.44 -8.89 12.73
CA ALA A 282 -12.25 -9.20 11.95
C ALA A 282 -12.43 -10.43 11.03
N LYS A 283 -13.18 -11.42 11.52
CA LYS A 283 -13.49 -12.65 10.78
C LYS A 283 -14.28 -12.42 9.48
N THR A 284 -15.01 -11.31 9.35
CA THR A 284 -15.77 -11.03 8.12
C THR A 284 -14.93 -10.40 7.02
N CYS A 285 -13.64 -10.12 7.29
CA CYS A 285 -12.72 -9.43 6.38
C CYS A 285 -11.45 -10.28 6.16
N SER A 286 -11.47 -11.21 5.21
CA SER A 286 -10.39 -12.19 4.99
C SER A 286 -9.24 -11.75 4.07
N LYS A 287 -9.42 -10.69 3.27
CA LYS A 287 -8.36 -10.10 2.41
C LYS A 287 -8.56 -8.60 2.20
N ARG A 288 -9.72 -8.24 1.64
CA ARG A 288 -10.13 -6.86 1.41
C ARG A 288 -11.62 -6.75 1.67
N CYS A 289 -11.97 -5.81 2.53
CA CYS A 289 -13.32 -5.58 3.01
C CYS A 289 -13.69 -4.15 2.64
N GLU A 290 -14.71 -3.98 1.82
CA GLU A 290 -15.24 -2.66 1.51
C GLU A 290 -16.53 -2.46 2.31
N LYS A 291 -16.56 -1.39 3.09
CA LYS A 291 -17.69 -0.97 3.92
C LYS A 291 -18.02 0.47 3.61
N SER A 292 -19.24 0.90 3.90
CA SER A 292 -19.64 2.30 3.78
C SER A 292 -20.15 2.82 5.13
N LEU A 293 -19.71 4.02 5.47
CA LEU A 293 -20.13 4.75 6.65
C LEU A 293 -20.52 6.16 6.21
N GLU A 294 -21.78 6.53 6.42
CA GLU A 294 -22.28 7.87 6.07
C GLU A 294 -22.97 8.53 7.26
N LEU A 295 -22.75 9.83 7.44
CA LEU A 295 -23.62 10.68 8.25
C LEU A 295 -24.34 11.67 7.35
N ARG A 296 -25.68 11.68 7.41
CA ARG A 296 -26.52 12.58 6.63
C ARG A 296 -27.29 13.54 7.52
N TRP A 297 -27.69 14.68 6.98
CA TRP A 297 -28.54 15.66 7.67
C TRP A 297 -29.65 16.19 6.75
N ASN A 298 -30.60 16.94 7.30
CA ASN A 298 -31.70 17.55 6.55
C ASN A 298 -31.52 19.07 6.28
N ALA A 299 -30.36 19.67 6.57
CA ALA A 299 -30.20 21.13 6.65
C ALA A 299 -30.09 21.90 5.31
N LEU A 300 -29.94 21.20 4.18
CA LEU A 300 -29.79 21.81 2.83
C LEU A 300 -30.78 21.18 1.84
N SER A 301 -30.85 19.85 1.88
CA SER A 301 -31.85 19.01 1.23
C SER A 301 -32.04 17.76 2.09
N SER A 302 -33.16 17.06 1.93
CA SER A 302 -33.46 15.89 2.74
C SER A 302 -32.40 14.79 2.52
N HIS A 303 -31.69 14.42 3.60
CA HIS A 303 -30.70 13.35 3.65
C HIS A 303 -29.41 13.56 2.83
N GLN A 304 -28.80 14.75 2.84
CA GLN A 304 -27.49 14.95 2.20
C GLN A 304 -26.33 14.56 3.11
N VAL A 305 -25.24 14.03 2.53
CA VAL A 305 -23.94 13.90 3.21
C VAL A 305 -23.41 15.29 3.56
N ILE A 306 -22.80 15.44 4.73
CA ILE A 306 -22.29 16.71 5.22
C ILE A 306 -20.95 16.98 4.54
N GLY A 307 -20.85 18.10 3.82
CA GLY A 307 -19.65 18.51 3.11
C GLY A 307 -18.66 19.32 3.98
N PRO A 308 -17.45 19.59 3.45
CA PRO A 308 -16.30 20.09 4.21
C PRO A 308 -16.53 21.45 4.86
N ARG A 309 -17.39 22.29 4.28
CA ARG A 309 -17.73 23.62 4.79
C ARG A 309 -18.31 23.61 6.21
N HIS A 310 -18.91 22.50 6.64
CA HIS A 310 -19.52 22.35 7.97
C HIS A 310 -18.66 21.48 8.90
N LEU A 311 -17.45 21.07 8.47
CA LEU A 311 -16.66 20.06 9.15
C LEU A 311 -15.29 20.61 9.51
N GLU A 312 -14.95 20.54 10.80
CA GLU A 312 -13.63 20.86 11.33
C GLU A 312 -12.98 19.57 11.87
N PRO A 313 -11.69 19.30 11.56
CA PRO A 313 -11.02 18.13 12.12
C PRO A 313 -10.88 18.27 13.64
N PHE A 314 -10.79 17.13 14.33
CA PHE A 314 -10.67 17.14 15.79
C PHE A 314 -9.42 17.90 16.24
N ARG A 315 -9.61 18.81 17.20
CA ARG A 315 -8.59 19.75 17.66
C ARG A 315 -8.79 20.03 19.14
N ASN A 316 -7.85 19.55 19.96
CA ASN A 316 -7.76 19.85 21.38
C ASN A 316 -6.39 20.48 21.69
N GLY A 317 -5.30 19.85 21.25
CA GLY A 317 -3.94 20.39 21.32
C GLY A 317 -3.33 20.46 22.73
N THR A 318 -4.09 20.15 23.79
CA THR A 318 -3.65 20.21 25.20
C THR A 318 -2.96 18.92 25.68
N ALA A 319 -3.44 17.76 25.23
CA ALA A 319 -2.96 16.44 25.67
C ALA A 319 -1.96 15.77 24.69
N CYS A 320 -1.21 16.56 23.92
CA CYS A 320 -0.30 16.03 22.89
C CYS A 320 0.76 15.09 23.47
N GLY A 321 1.35 15.41 24.64
CA GLY A 321 2.42 14.63 25.26
C GLY A 321 2.05 13.19 25.64
N GLY A 322 0.77 12.87 25.77
CA GLY A 322 0.29 11.51 26.07
C GLY A 322 0.27 10.57 24.87
N ARG A 323 0.57 11.05 23.66
CA ARG A 323 0.44 10.29 22.41
C ARG A 323 1.79 9.73 21.99
N ALA A 324 1.92 8.41 22.08
CA ALA A 324 3.19 7.71 21.92
C ALA A 324 3.66 7.52 20.47
N THR A 325 2.77 7.63 19.47
CA THR A 325 3.11 7.41 18.06
C THR A 325 2.75 8.62 17.21
N CYS A 326 3.39 8.76 16.05
CA CYS A 326 3.13 9.84 15.08
C CYS A 326 1.65 9.86 14.64
N LEU A 327 1.08 8.70 14.29
CA LEU A 327 -0.34 8.62 13.91
C LEU A 327 -1.26 8.94 15.08
N ALA A 328 -0.96 8.48 16.30
CA ALA A 328 -1.73 8.88 17.48
C ALA A 328 -1.66 10.40 17.66
N CYS A 329 -0.49 11.02 17.49
CA CYS A 329 -0.30 12.47 17.55
C CYS A 329 -1.22 13.21 16.57
N LEU A 330 -1.21 12.80 15.30
CA LEU A 330 -2.00 13.42 14.24
C LEU A 330 -3.49 13.07 14.25
N GLY A 331 -3.94 12.20 15.16
CA GLY A 331 -5.36 12.08 15.51
C GLY A 331 -5.95 13.32 16.21
N ASP A 332 -5.16 14.39 16.39
CA ASP A 332 -5.56 15.71 16.87
C ASP A 332 -4.80 16.76 16.06
N ALA A 333 -5.54 17.51 15.25
CA ALA A 333 -4.98 18.50 14.34
C ALA A 333 -4.26 19.64 15.07
N GLY A 334 -4.48 19.82 16.38
CA GLY A 334 -3.76 20.77 17.24
C GLY A 334 -2.36 20.31 17.66
N CYS A 335 -2.02 19.05 17.42
CA CYS A 335 -0.71 18.47 17.72
C CYS A 335 0.13 18.30 16.44
N GLY A 336 1.45 18.16 16.62
CA GLY A 336 2.39 17.83 15.55
C GLY A 336 3.50 16.93 16.07
N TRP A 337 4.05 16.07 15.22
CA TRP A 337 5.03 15.08 15.63
C TRP A 337 6.47 15.52 15.38
N CYS A 338 7.32 15.30 16.38
CA CYS A 338 8.74 15.57 16.33
C CYS A 338 9.51 14.29 15.98
N ARG A 339 10.10 14.20 14.79
CA ARG A 339 10.78 12.96 14.39
C ARG A 339 12.10 12.76 15.15
N SER A 340 12.93 13.79 15.33
CA SER A 340 14.19 13.65 16.08
C SER A 340 14.03 13.31 17.56
N ALA A 341 12.95 13.78 18.19
CA ALA A 341 12.68 13.53 19.61
C ALA A 341 11.73 12.35 19.86
N GLY A 342 11.11 11.80 18.82
CA GLY A 342 10.09 10.75 18.94
C GLY A 342 8.92 11.16 19.85
N ALA A 343 8.51 12.43 19.78
CA ALA A 343 7.57 13.02 20.73
C ALA A 343 6.48 13.85 20.04
N CYS A 344 5.27 13.79 20.58
CA CYS A 344 4.14 14.60 20.13
C CYS A 344 4.10 15.93 20.91
N VAL A 345 3.95 17.06 20.20
CA VAL A 345 3.96 18.40 20.78
C VAL A 345 2.80 19.24 20.25
N ALA A 346 2.39 20.25 21.02
CA ALA A 346 1.38 21.19 20.56
C ALA A 346 1.92 22.08 19.41
N ARG A 347 1.08 22.33 18.40
CA ARG A 347 1.44 23.20 17.27
C ARG A 347 1.71 24.64 17.70
N GLY A 348 1.06 25.15 18.75
CA GLY A 348 1.29 26.52 19.25
C GLY A 348 2.50 26.70 20.17
N ALA A 349 3.17 25.63 20.63
CA ALA A 349 4.21 25.73 21.64
C ALA A 349 5.54 26.29 21.07
N SER A 350 5.98 27.44 21.56
CA SER A 350 7.33 27.98 21.32
C SER A 350 8.36 27.23 22.18
N GLY A 351 9.48 26.77 21.58
CA GLY A 351 10.59 26.17 22.33
C GLY A 351 10.48 24.69 22.72
N GLY A 352 9.76 23.87 21.95
CA GLY A 352 9.64 22.41 22.19
C GLY A 352 10.88 21.59 21.79
N PRO A 353 10.87 20.26 21.99
CA PRO A 353 11.98 19.34 21.70
C PRO A 353 12.46 19.35 20.23
N CYS A 354 11.68 19.91 19.30
CA CYS A 354 12.06 20.08 17.89
C CYS A 354 12.75 21.41 17.58
N ALA A 355 12.58 22.42 18.44
CA ALA A 355 13.16 23.74 18.28
C ALA A 355 14.70 23.77 18.23
N PRO A 356 15.45 23.02 19.07
CA PRO A 356 16.92 23.11 19.08
C PRO A 356 17.59 22.61 17.80
N ARG A 357 16.86 21.93 16.90
CA ARG A 357 17.39 21.39 15.64
C ARG A 357 16.84 22.07 14.39
N GLY A 358 15.95 23.06 14.53
CA GLY A 358 15.29 23.71 13.39
C GLY A 358 14.44 22.74 12.54
N GLU A 359 14.02 21.61 13.12
CA GLU A 359 13.25 20.58 12.42
C GLU A 359 11.77 20.96 12.31
N LEU A 360 11.17 20.70 11.15
CA LEU A 360 9.73 20.89 10.94
C LEU A 360 8.93 19.78 11.62
N LEU A 361 7.82 20.17 12.24
CA LEU A 361 6.86 19.20 12.76
C LEU A 361 6.22 18.45 11.61
N VAL A 362 6.09 17.13 11.75
CA VAL A 362 5.25 16.35 10.86
C VAL A 362 3.79 16.69 11.18
N LEU A 363 3.06 17.16 10.17
CA LEU A 363 1.65 17.56 10.24
C LEU A 363 0.74 16.67 9.38
N GLU A 364 1.34 15.96 8.42
CA GLU A 364 0.63 15.09 7.48
C GLU A 364 0.79 13.61 7.86
N PRO A 365 -0.32 12.84 7.96
CA PRO A 365 -0.27 11.42 8.32
C PRO A 365 0.59 10.56 7.38
N GLU A 366 0.65 10.90 6.10
CA GLU A 366 1.45 10.18 5.10
C GLU A 366 2.96 10.30 5.35
N GLN A 367 3.39 11.33 6.09
CA GLN A 367 4.79 11.57 6.45
C GLN A 367 5.19 10.86 7.77
N CYS A 368 4.25 10.18 8.44
CA CYS A 368 4.54 9.40 9.63
C CYS A 368 5.26 8.09 9.30
N ALA A 369 6.28 7.76 10.10
CA ALA A 369 6.83 6.41 10.11
C ALA A 369 5.82 5.46 10.77
N THR A 370 5.42 4.42 10.04
CA THR A 370 4.52 3.37 10.53
C THR A 370 5.28 2.05 10.64
N CYS A 371 4.73 1.08 11.39
CA CYS A 371 5.36 -0.23 11.51
C CYS A 371 5.60 -0.89 10.14
N ALA A 372 4.68 -0.69 9.18
CA ALA A 372 4.81 -1.20 7.81
C ALA A 372 6.06 -0.70 7.07
N GLY A 373 6.66 0.42 7.49
CA GLY A 373 7.93 0.91 6.94
C GLY A 373 9.15 0.08 7.31
N PHE A 374 9.08 -0.74 8.37
CA PHE A 374 10.16 -1.63 8.76
C PHE A 374 10.05 -2.96 8.02
N ILE A 375 10.82 -3.10 6.95
CA ILE A 375 10.84 -4.30 6.10
C ILE A 375 11.78 -5.41 6.60
N TYR A 376 12.49 -5.19 7.71
CA TYR A 376 13.39 -6.16 8.31
C TYR A 376 13.04 -6.41 9.79
N CYS A 377 13.03 -7.68 10.18
CA CYS A 377 12.69 -8.10 11.54
C CYS A 377 13.50 -7.39 12.64
N PRO A 378 14.84 -7.28 12.57
CA PRO A 378 15.61 -6.68 13.66
C PRO A 378 15.24 -5.22 13.93
N GLN A 379 14.94 -4.46 12.88
CA GLN A 379 14.52 -3.05 12.98
C GLN A 379 13.10 -2.96 13.56
N CYS A 380 12.17 -3.77 13.04
CA CYS A 380 10.80 -3.82 13.54
C CYS A 380 10.72 -4.22 15.03
N ALA A 381 11.48 -5.24 15.42
CA ALA A 381 11.48 -5.79 16.78
C ALA A 381 12.24 -4.91 17.79
N GLN A 382 13.01 -3.93 17.32
CA GLN A 382 13.64 -2.93 18.17
C GLN A 382 12.65 -1.85 18.61
N GLU A 383 11.62 -1.57 17.79
CA GLU A 383 10.63 -0.55 18.09
C GLU A 383 9.64 -1.00 19.19
N PRO A 384 9.34 -0.15 20.18
CA PRO A 384 8.53 -0.54 21.33
C PRO A 384 7.06 -0.82 20.96
N THR A 385 6.55 -0.15 19.91
CA THR A 385 5.14 -0.21 19.47
C THR A 385 4.90 -1.15 18.29
N CYS A 386 5.93 -1.84 17.80
CA CYS A 386 5.81 -2.75 16.66
C CYS A 386 6.14 -4.20 17.04
N GLU A 387 5.70 -5.15 16.21
CA GLU A 387 6.03 -6.56 16.30
C GLU A 387 6.13 -7.17 14.88
N TRP A 388 6.99 -8.18 14.73
CA TRP A 388 7.27 -8.79 13.43
C TRP A 388 6.49 -10.11 13.27
N VAL A 389 5.72 -10.22 12.19
CA VAL A 389 4.97 -11.43 11.84
C VAL A 389 5.85 -12.29 10.93
N VAL A 390 6.35 -13.40 11.46
CA VAL A 390 7.34 -14.27 10.77
C VAL A 390 6.76 -14.90 9.50
N GLU A 391 5.58 -15.53 9.61
CA GLU A 391 4.87 -16.18 8.49
C GLU A 391 4.50 -15.21 7.35
N GLY A 392 4.26 -13.95 7.69
CA GLY A 392 3.91 -12.89 6.74
C GLY A 392 5.10 -12.08 6.24
N ALA A 393 6.26 -12.17 6.91
CA ALA A 393 7.43 -11.33 6.68
C ALA A 393 7.15 -9.81 6.65
N TYR A 394 6.24 -9.33 7.51
CA TYR A 394 5.90 -7.92 7.63
C TYR A 394 5.88 -7.47 9.10
N CYS A 395 6.00 -6.16 9.29
CA CYS A 395 5.95 -5.52 10.59
C CYS A 395 4.57 -4.92 10.86
N SER A 396 4.01 -5.18 12.04
CA SER A 396 2.68 -4.73 12.44
C SER A 396 2.71 -4.06 13.81
N ARG A 397 1.60 -3.42 14.18
CA ARG A 397 1.44 -2.83 15.51
C ARG A 397 1.49 -3.93 16.58
N ARG A 398 2.20 -3.67 17.67
CA ARG A 398 2.37 -4.60 18.78
C ARG A 398 1.03 -4.98 19.44
N GLY A 399 0.90 -6.27 19.79
CA GLY A 399 -0.26 -6.81 20.48
C GLY A 399 -1.38 -7.29 19.55
N ARG A 400 -1.09 -7.45 18.25
CA ARG A 400 -2.06 -7.97 17.27
C ARG A 400 -1.94 -9.48 17.07
N HIS A 401 -0.73 -10.01 17.12
CA HIS A 401 -0.46 -11.41 16.86
C HIS A 401 0.24 -12.04 18.07
N SER A 402 -0.22 -13.22 18.47
CA SER A 402 0.34 -13.96 19.62
C SER A 402 1.73 -14.53 19.33
N SER A 403 1.97 -14.96 18.09
CA SER A 403 3.22 -15.57 17.61
C SER A 403 4.25 -14.57 17.05
N ALA A 404 3.98 -13.27 17.13
CA ALA A 404 4.88 -12.25 16.58
C ALA A 404 6.16 -12.05 17.42
N VAL A 405 7.25 -11.74 16.73
CA VAL A 405 8.57 -11.47 17.31
C VAL A 405 8.64 -10.02 17.77
N ARG A 406 9.03 -9.83 19.04
CA ARG A 406 9.13 -8.51 19.70
C ARG A 406 10.53 -8.18 20.21
N ARG A 407 11.50 -9.06 19.94
CA ARG A 407 12.89 -8.90 20.35
C ARG A 407 13.80 -9.26 19.18
N PRO A 408 14.84 -8.45 18.87
CA PRO A 408 15.71 -8.69 17.73
C PRO A 408 16.42 -10.05 17.76
N GLY A 409 16.74 -10.59 18.95
CA GLY A 409 17.40 -11.89 19.09
C GLY A 409 16.54 -13.11 18.73
N LEU A 410 15.23 -12.94 18.54
CA LEU A 410 14.31 -13.98 18.09
C LEU A 410 13.97 -13.86 16.59
N CYS A 411 14.61 -12.92 15.89
CA CYS A 411 14.37 -12.73 14.47
C CYS A 411 14.99 -13.85 13.63
N PRO A 412 14.27 -14.34 12.60
CA PRO A 412 14.87 -15.27 11.65
C PRO A 412 15.98 -14.58 10.86
N THR A 413 16.95 -15.37 10.41
CA THR A 413 18.01 -14.89 9.52
C THR A 413 17.39 -14.35 8.23
N PRO A 414 17.73 -13.12 7.77
CA PRO A 414 17.23 -12.58 6.50
C PRO A 414 17.53 -13.49 5.31
N CYS A 415 16.59 -13.62 4.35
CA CYS A 415 16.71 -14.53 3.20
C CYS A 415 18.06 -14.41 2.48
N HIS A 416 18.51 -13.20 2.16
CA HIS A 416 19.76 -12.95 1.43
C HIS A 416 21.04 -13.41 2.14
N LEU A 417 21.00 -13.66 3.46
CA LEU A 417 22.12 -14.19 4.22
C LEU A 417 22.12 -15.71 4.32
N ARG A 418 21.00 -16.37 3.95
CA ARG A 418 20.86 -17.82 3.99
C ARG A 418 21.60 -18.45 2.80
N ARG A 419 22.42 -19.45 3.08
CA ARG A 419 23.27 -20.12 2.09
C ARG A 419 22.76 -21.52 1.82
N GLY A 420 22.26 -21.76 0.61
CA GLY A 420 21.76 -23.05 0.16
C GLY A 420 20.25 -23.20 0.34
N CYS A 421 19.64 -24.03 -0.53
CA CYS A 421 18.20 -24.20 -0.64
C CYS A 421 17.55 -24.62 0.69
N LEU A 422 18.12 -25.62 1.39
CA LEU A 422 17.56 -26.13 2.65
C LEU A 422 17.52 -25.06 3.75
N SER A 423 18.55 -24.21 3.86
CA SER A 423 18.50 -23.09 4.80
C SER A 423 17.51 -22.01 4.36
N CYS A 424 17.36 -21.81 3.04
CA CYS A 424 16.48 -20.79 2.48
C CYS A 424 15.00 -21.08 2.75
N LEU A 425 14.57 -22.31 2.45
CA LEU A 425 13.18 -22.79 2.56
C LEU A 425 12.93 -23.62 3.82
N GLY A 426 13.93 -23.74 4.69
CA GLY A 426 13.82 -24.49 5.94
C GLY A 426 13.50 -23.62 7.15
N ASP A 427 13.89 -22.35 7.08
CA ASP A 427 13.64 -21.34 8.09
C ASP A 427 12.44 -20.48 7.67
N PRO A 428 11.55 -20.08 8.60
CA PRO A 428 10.38 -19.29 8.24
C PRO A 428 10.77 -17.87 7.79
N GLY A 429 9.99 -17.27 6.89
CA GLY A 429 10.22 -15.89 6.43
C GLY A 429 9.88 -15.58 4.97
N ARG A 430 9.04 -16.39 4.30
CA ARG A 430 8.59 -16.18 2.91
C ARG A 430 9.74 -15.97 1.93
N CYS A 431 10.79 -16.77 2.09
CA CYS A 431 11.93 -16.75 1.20
C CYS A 431 11.64 -17.60 -0.05
N ALA A 432 12.28 -17.22 -1.15
CA ALA A 432 12.34 -18.00 -2.37
C ALA A 432 13.80 -18.30 -2.70
N TRP A 433 14.05 -19.50 -3.22
CA TRP A 433 15.38 -19.93 -3.65
C TRP A 433 15.50 -19.87 -5.17
N CYS A 434 16.43 -19.05 -5.66
CA CYS A 434 16.79 -19.07 -7.07
C CYS A 434 17.87 -20.11 -7.32
N ARG A 435 17.56 -21.11 -8.14
CA ARG A 435 18.50 -22.20 -8.44
C ARG A 435 19.67 -21.73 -9.29
N GLN A 436 19.39 -20.93 -10.31
CA GLN A 436 20.38 -20.45 -11.27
C GLN A 436 21.49 -19.63 -10.60
N THR A 437 21.11 -18.71 -9.73
CA THR A 437 22.06 -17.79 -9.06
C THR A 437 22.51 -18.32 -7.71
N ARG A 438 21.97 -19.45 -7.24
CA ARG A 438 22.20 -20.04 -5.93
C ARG A 438 22.05 -19.02 -4.80
N SER A 439 21.00 -18.22 -4.90
CA SER A 439 20.73 -17.15 -3.95
C SER A 439 19.34 -17.30 -3.36
N CYS A 440 19.24 -17.03 -2.07
CA CYS A 440 17.99 -16.95 -1.35
C CYS A 440 17.56 -15.49 -1.30
N PHE A 441 16.29 -15.20 -1.56
CA PHE A 441 15.80 -13.83 -1.62
C PHE A 441 14.36 -13.76 -1.09
N LEU A 442 13.93 -12.55 -0.71
CA LEU A 442 12.55 -12.32 -0.31
C LEU A 442 11.68 -12.21 -1.57
N PHE A 443 10.61 -12.99 -1.68
CA PHE A 443 9.83 -13.06 -2.92
C PHE A 443 9.30 -11.69 -3.41
N SER A 444 8.92 -10.80 -2.50
CA SER A 444 8.47 -9.42 -2.83
C SER A 444 9.54 -8.57 -3.54
N THR A 445 10.82 -8.96 -3.46
CA THR A 445 11.95 -8.29 -4.10
C THR A 445 12.36 -8.93 -5.43
N PHE A 446 11.60 -9.92 -5.93
CA PHE A 446 11.95 -10.66 -7.15
C PHE A 446 12.19 -9.73 -8.34
N THR A 447 11.26 -8.82 -8.61
CA THR A 447 11.30 -7.92 -9.78
C THR A 447 12.47 -6.95 -9.73
N THR A 448 12.84 -6.48 -8.53
CA THR A 448 13.96 -5.55 -8.33
C THR A 448 15.31 -6.26 -8.28
N SER A 449 15.36 -7.47 -7.70
CA SER A 449 16.59 -8.26 -7.56
C SER A 449 17.01 -8.97 -8.86
N PHE A 450 16.04 -9.39 -9.67
CA PHE A 450 16.26 -10.13 -10.91
C PHE A 450 15.67 -9.42 -12.12
N MET A 451 16.02 -8.14 -12.28
CA MET A 451 15.73 -7.41 -13.51
C MET A 451 16.23 -8.19 -14.73
N TYR A 452 15.46 -8.16 -15.82
CA TYR A 452 15.76 -8.87 -17.07
C TYR A 452 15.80 -10.41 -16.97
N GLY A 453 15.18 -10.99 -15.93
CA GLY A 453 15.05 -12.45 -15.82
C GLY A 453 16.33 -13.14 -15.34
N GLY A 454 17.11 -12.48 -14.47
CA GLY A 454 18.32 -13.05 -13.85
C GLY A 454 18.06 -14.33 -13.03
N CYS A 455 16.80 -14.57 -12.65
CA CYS A 455 16.32 -15.85 -12.13
C CYS A 455 15.14 -16.33 -12.98
N ARG A 456 15.33 -17.45 -13.69
CA ARG A 456 14.31 -18.02 -14.58
C ARG A 456 13.29 -18.90 -13.86
N GLU A 457 13.74 -19.54 -12.78
CA GLU A 457 12.95 -20.46 -11.97
C GLU A 457 13.32 -20.26 -10.50
N TRP A 458 12.30 -20.22 -9.64
CA TRP A 458 12.43 -20.18 -8.20
C TRP A 458 11.53 -21.23 -7.57
N VAL A 459 11.92 -21.69 -6.39
CA VAL A 459 11.11 -22.53 -5.52
C VAL A 459 10.84 -21.79 -4.23
N ASP A 460 9.62 -21.85 -3.73
CA ASP A 460 9.15 -21.23 -2.49
C ASP A 460 8.63 -22.29 -1.50
N GLU A 461 8.38 -21.86 -0.26
CA GLU A 461 7.72 -22.70 0.74
C GLU A 461 6.25 -22.93 0.33
N ASP A 462 5.88 -24.19 0.13
CA ASP A 462 4.56 -24.57 -0.34
C ASP A 462 3.54 -24.55 0.83
N HIS A 463 2.86 -23.41 1.00
CA HIS A 463 1.89 -23.19 2.09
C HIS A 463 0.47 -23.70 1.77
N VAL A 464 0.23 -24.32 0.60
CA VAL A 464 -1.13 -24.50 0.05
C VAL A 464 -1.63 -25.96 0.06
N SER A 465 -0.77 -26.94 0.35
CA SER A 465 -1.18 -28.34 0.29
C SER A 465 -1.57 -28.89 1.68
N SER A 466 -2.86 -29.12 1.89
CA SER A 466 -3.43 -29.88 3.02
C SER A 466 -2.98 -31.36 3.06
N GLY A 467 -1.94 -31.73 2.31
CA GLY A 467 -1.51 -33.11 2.11
C GLY A 467 -0.20 -33.31 1.33
N GLY A 468 0.71 -32.33 1.25
CA GLY A 468 1.88 -32.51 0.38
C GLY A 468 3.09 -31.62 0.60
N ALA A 469 3.74 -31.72 1.77
CA ALA A 469 5.19 -31.84 1.93
C ALA A 469 5.52 -31.85 3.44
N SER A 470 5.76 -33.05 3.97
CA SER A 470 6.29 -33.19 5.32
C SER A 470 7.70 -32.61 5.35
N PHE A 471 7.91 -31.60 6.19
CA PHE A 471 9.17 -30.95 6.59
C PHE A 471 9.65 -29.73 5.77
N PRO A 472 10.20 -28.69 6.45
CA PRO A 472 10.76 -27.50 5.81
C PRO A 472 11.86 -27.84 4.78
N GLY A 473 11.86 -27.15 3.64
CA GLY A 473 12.82 -27.37 2.56
C GLY A 473 12.57 -28.59 1.67
N ALA A 474 11.40 -29.23 1.75
CA ALA A 474 11.05 -30.39 0.92
C ALA A 474 11.06 -30.10 -0.60
N GLN A 475 10.85 -28.85 -1.01
CA GLN A 475 10.95 -28.42 -2.41
C GLN A 475 12.39 -28.40 -2.91
N CYS A 476 13.39 -28.48 -2.02
CA CYS A 476 14.79 -28.59 -2.41
C CYS A 476 15.07 -29.98 -3.00
N PRO A 477 15.56 -30.05 -4.25
CA PRO A 477 15.77 -31.32 -4.91
C PRO A 477 17.01 -32.04 -4.33
N ASN A 478 16.79 -33.12 -3.58
CA ASN A 478 17.84 -34.10 -3.34
C ASN A 478 17.79 -35.18 -4.45
N CYS A 479 18.41 -34.89 -5.58
CA CYS A 479 18.43 -35.79 -6.75
C CYS A 479 19.14 -37.12 -6.45
N SER A 480 20.10 -37.13 -5.53
CA SER A 480 20.90 -38.32 -5.19
C SER A 480 20.09 -39.45 -4.54
N LEU A 481 18.85 -39.19 -4.10
CA LEU A 481 17.95 -40.22 -3.57
C LEU A 481 17.21 -40.99 -4.67
N LEU A 482 17.19 -40.48 -5.90
CA LEU A 482 16.48 -41.08 -7.02
C LEU A 482 17.43 -42.02 -7.78
N GLY A 483 17.18 -43.32 -7.67
CA GLY A 483 17.99 -44.37 -8.30
C GLY A 483 17.58 -44.75 -9.72
N GLU A 484 16.42 -44.28 -10.18
CA GLU A 484 15.85 -44.61 -11.48
C GLU A 484 15.74 -43.37 -12.36
N CYS A 485 16.04 -43.51 -13.66
CA CYS A 485 16.03 -42.39 -14.60
C CYS A 485 14.64 -41.74 -14.71
N GLU A 486 13.57 -42.53 -14.79
CA GLU A 486 12.21 -41.98 -14.96
C GLU A 486 11.79 -41.14 -13.74
N ALA A 487 12.02 -41.66 -12.53
CA ALA A 487 11.79 -40.91 -11.30
C ALA A 487 12.70 -39.66 -11.20
N CYS A 488 13.94 -39.74 -11.70
CA CYS A 488 14.87 -38.62 -11.75
C CYS A 488 14.34 -37.48 -12.62
N LEU A 489 13.90 -37.78 -13.85
CA LEU A 489 13.45 -36.77 -14.82
C LEU A 489 12.05 -36.23 -14.54
N GLN A 490 11.22 -36.94 -13.76
CA GLN A 490 9.96 -36.41 -13.26
C GLN A 490 10.17 -35.26 -12.24
N LYS A 491 11.34 -35.18 -11.59
CA LYS A 491 11.64 -34.13 -10.62
C LYS A 491 12.37 -32.96 -11.29
N LEU A 492 11.73 -31.79 -11.26
CA LEU A 492 12.27 -30.59 -11.91
C LEU A 492 13.66 -30.21 -11.36
N GLY A 493 14.59 -29.99 -12.29
CA GLY A 493 16.00 -29.71 -12.09
C GLY A 493 16.84 -30.84 -11.50
N CYS A 494 16.35 -32.07 -11.60
CA CYS A 494 17.20 -33.26 -11.59
C CYS A 494 17.36 -33.76 -13.02
N GLY A 495 18.54 -34.28 -13.35
CA GLY A 495 18.78 -34.95 -14.62
C GLY A 495 19.68 -36.16 -14.46
N TRP A 496 19.68 -36.99 -15.47
CA TRP A 496 20.33 -38.29 -15.46
C TRP A 496 21.68 -38.21 -16.17
N CYS A 497 22.75 -38.50 -15.44
CA CYS A 497 24.05 -38.81 -16.03
C CYS A 497 24.14 -40.32 -16.25
N GLY A 498 23.91 -40.75 -17.49
CA GLY A 498 23.93 -42.17 -17.87
C GLY A 498 25.24 -42.55 -18.56
N ASN A 499 25.69 -43.78 -18.37
CA ASN A 499 26.77 -44.34 -19.18
C ASN A 499 26.29 -44.61 -20.61
N ASP A 500 27.03 -44.17 -21.63
CA ASP A 500 26.60 -44.29 -23.03
C ASP A 500 26.45 -45.74 -23.51
N TYR A 501 27.17 -46.69 -22.90
CA TYR A 501 27.02 -48.11 -23.25
C TYR A 501 25.85 -48.79 -22.56
N ASN A 502 25.61 -48.47 -21.29
CA ASN A 502 24.49 -48.99 -20.52
C ASN A 502 23.85 -47.84 -19.72
N PRO A 503 22.84 -47.16 -20.28
CA PRO A 503 22.26 -45.99 -19.65
C PRO A 503 21.51 -46.28 -18.34
N LYS A 504 21.22 -47.55 -18.02
CA LYS A 504 20.73 -47.97 -16.69
C LYS A 504 21.77 -47.75 -15.60
N ASN A 505 23.06 -47.79 -15.94
CA ASN A 505 24.15 -47.48 -15.04
C ASN A 505 24.39 -45.97 -15.07
N GLY A 506 23.55 -45.22 -14.35
CA GLY A 506 23.65 -43.78 -14.25
C GLY A 506 23.40 -43.30 -12.83
N VAL A 507 23.56 -42.00 -12.65
CA VAL A 507 23.32 -41.31 -11.38
C VAL A 507 22.45 -40.09 -11.64
N CYS A 508 21.45 -39.91 -10.79
CA CYS A 508 20.63 -38.71 -10.80
C CYS A 508 21.37 -37.57 -10.09
N VAL A 509 21.58 -36.47 -10.79
CA VAL A 509 22.28 -35.29 -10.28
C VAL A 509 21.50 -34.01 -10.59
N GLU A 510 21.75 -32.95 -9.83
CA GLU A 510 21.12 -31.65 -10.07
C GLU A 510 21.61 -31.05 -11.40
N GLY A 511 20.70 -30.49 -12.19
CA GLY A 511 21.00 -29.93 -13.51
C GLY A 511 19.75 -29.43 -14.23
N ASP A 512 19.95 -28.87 -15.41
CA ASP A 512 18.88 -28.36 -16.27
C ASP A 512 19.11 -28.75 -17.74
N PHE A 513 18.42 -28.12 -18.69
CA PHE A 513 18.62 -28.36 -20.12
C PHE A 513 20.04 -28.04 -20.61
N ALA A 514 20.81 -27.21 -19.90
CA ALA A 514 22.18 -26.88 -20.27
C ALA A 514 23.19 -27.93 -19.80
N GLY A 515 22.90 -28.66 -18.71
CA GLY A 515 23.78 -29.70 -18.19
C GLY A 515 23.69 -29.94 -16.69
N PRO A 516 24.54 -30.82 -16.14
CA PRO A 516 24.68 -30.99 -14.70
C PRO A 516 25.22 -29.70 -14.04
N THR A 517 24.68 -29.38 -12.87
CA THR A 517 25.00 -28.16 -12.09
C THR A 517 26.38 -28.25 -11.42
N HIS A 518 26.87 -29.47 -11.17
CA HIS A 518 28.14 -29.74 -10.50
C HIS A 518 28.92 -30.89 -11.18
N GLY A 519 30.11 -30.57 -11.69
CA GLY A 519 31.01 -31.54 -12.32
C GLY A 519 30.52 -32.03 -13.68
N VAL A 520 31.27 -32.96 -14.27
CA VAL A 520 30.93 -33.60 -15.56
C VAL A 520 30.26 -34.95 -15.28
N CYS A 521 29.32 -35.38 -16.14
CA CYS A 521 28.62 -36.65 -15.97
C CYS A 521 29.58 -37.86 -15.84
N GLU A 522 30.71 -37.82 -16.54
CA GLU A 522 31.74 -38.86 -16.49
C GLU A 522 32.29 -39.05 -15.08
N GLU A 523 32.59 -37.96 -14.38
CA GLU A 523 33.10 -38.01 -13.01
C GLU A 523 32.05 -38.54 -12.04
N GLN A 524 30.78 -38.15 -12.22
CA GLN A 524 29.68 -38.55 -11.35
C GLN A 524 29.38 -40.06 -11.48
N VAL A 525 29.38 -40.57 -12.73
CA VAL A 525 29.22 -42.00 -13.01
C VAL A 525 30.44 -42.79 -12.52
N ALA A 526 31.66 -42.30 -12.75
CA ALA A 526 32.89 -42.97 -12.31
C ALA A 526 32.99 -43.09 -10.77
N LYS A 527 32.53 -42.09 -10.03
CA LYS A 527 32.47 -42.13 -8.55
C LYS A 527 31.56 -43.25 -8.03
N ARG A 528 30.39 -43.44 -8.66
CA ARG A 528 29.41 -44.46 -8.23
C ARG A 528 29.75 -45.84 -8.77
N PHE A 529 30.36 -45.92 -9.96
CA PHE A 529 30.71 -47.15 -10.64
C PHE A 529 32.19 -47.18 -11.05
N PRO A 530 33.14 -47.33 -10.10
CA PRO A 530 34.59 -47.27 -10.38
C PRO A 530 35.09 -48.38 -11.32
N ARG A 531 34.33 -49.47 -11.43
CA ARG A 531 34.65 -50.62 -12.30
C ARG A 531 34.29 -50.38 -13.78
N LEU A 532 33.61 -49.28 -14.10
CA LEU A 532 33.20 -48.91 -15.46
C LEU A 532 34.13 -47.84 -16.09
N SER A 533 35.18 -47.40 -15.38
CA SER A 533 36.03 -46.24 -15.70
C SER A 533 37.07 -46.44 -16.83
N GLY A 534 36.90 -47.46 -17.68
CA GLY A 534 37.72 -47.68 -18.87
C GLY A 534 37.00 -47.22 -20.13
N SER A 535 37.19 -45.95 -20.52
CA SER A 535 36.79 -45.34 -21.80
C SER A 535 35.31 -45.43 -22.19
N ARG A 536 34.40 -44.90 -21.37
CA ARG A 536 33.00 -44.71 -21.79
C ARG A 536 32.54 -43.31 -21.38
N GLU A 537 32.28 -42.49 -22.40
CA GLU A 537 31.63 -41.20 -22.29
C GLU A 537 30.29 -41.38 -21.54
N ALA A 538 29.95 -40.39 -20.72
CA ALA A 538 28.69 -40.36 -20.00
C ALA A 538 27.91 -39.13 -20.46
N SER A 539 26.70 -39.37 -20.97
CA SER A 539 25.85 -38.32 -21.50
C SER A 539 24.85 -37.80 -20.46
N TRP A 540 24.51 -36.53 -20.63
CA TRP A 540 23.48 -35.84 -19.85
C TRP A 540 22.12 -36.00 -20.51
N SER A 541 21.10 -36.32 -19.70
CA SER A 541 19.71 -36.40 -20.14
C SER A 541 18.81 -35.66 -19.15
N TYR A 542 17.98 -34.75 -19.65
CA TYR A 542 17.07 -33.95 -18.81
C TYR A 542 15.60 -34.02 -19.27
N ALA A 543 15.35 -34.10 -20.57
CA ALA A 543 13.98 -34.11 -21.12
C ALA A 543 13.35 -35.50 -21.19
N LYS A 544 14.15 -36.51 -21.51
CA LYS A 544 13.72 -37.90 -21.70
C LYS A 544 14.87 -38.83 -21.31
N CYS A 545 14.54 -40.00 -20.78
CA CYS A 545 15.54 -41.00 -20.48
C CYS A 545 16.24 -41.48 -21.77
N PRO A 546 17.56 -41.70 -21.70
CA PRO A 546 18.31 -42.26 -22.82
C PRO A 546 17.80 -43.68 -23.13
N ASN A 547 17.74 -44.02 -24.43
CA ASN A 547 17.31 -45.34 -24.86
C ASN A 547 18.29 -46.42 -24.37
N VAL A 548 17.78 -47.49 -23.76
CA VAL A 548 18.59 -48.62 -23.32
C VAL A 548 18.52 -49.69 -24.39
N ASN A 549 19.63 -50.03 -25.04
CA ASN A 549 19.61 -51.09 -26.05
C ASN A 549 19.61 -52.48 -25.39
N GLU A 550 18.43 -53.03 -25.10
CA GLU A 550 18.31 -54.31 -24.39
C GLU A 550 18.86 -55.50 -25.20
N CYS A 551 18.81 -55.42 -26.54
CA CYS A 551 19.35 -56.45 -27.43
C CYS A 551 20.87 -56.58 -27.32
N LYS A 552 21.59 -55.45 -27.37
CA LYS A 552 23.06 -55.38 -27.23
C LYS A 552 23.51 -55.77 -25.83
N LEU A 553 22.75 -55.39 -24.82
CA LEU A 553 23.03 -55.68 -23.42
C LEU A 553 22.61 -57.09 -22.98
N LYS A 554 21.98 -57.87 -23.87
CA LYS A 554 21.40 -59.20 -23.57
C LYS A 554 20.42 -59.16 -22.38
N LEU A 555 19.68 -58.06 -22.26
CA LEU A 555 18.62 -57.86 -21.27
C LEU A 555 17.22 -58.08 -21.84
N ALA A 556 17.11 -58.29 -23.15
CA ALA A 556 15.85 -58.57 -23.81
C ALA A 556 15.32 -59.97 -23.46
N HIS A 557 14.04 -60.05 -23.08
CA HIS A 557 13.35 -61.29 -22.80
C HIS A 557 12.59 -61.78 -24.04
N CYS A 558 13.32 -62.13 -25.10
CA CYS A 558 12.76 -62.72 -26.30
C CYS A 558 12.66 -64.25 -26.20
N HIS A 559 11.70 -64.82 -26.92
CA HIS A 559 11.64 -66.27 -27.13
C HIS A 559 12.97 -66.75 -27.80
N PRO A 560 13.47 -67.96 -27.50
CA PRO A 560 14.72 -68.46 -28.09
C PRO A 560 14.76 -68.42 -29.63
N ASP A 561 13.60 -68.59 -30.26
CA ASP A 561 13.44 -68.55 -31.72
C ASP A 561 13.14 -67.16 -32.29
N ALA A 562 13.13 -66.11 -31.47
CA ALA A 562 12.84 -64.74 -31.90
C ALA A 562 14.08 -63.85 -31.91
N HIS A 563 14.22 -63.01 -32.94
CA HIS A 563 15.29 -62.02 -33.04
C HIS A 563 14.91 -60.72 -32.33
N CYS A 564 15.80 -60.20 -31.49
CA CYS A 564 15.61 -58.94 -30.78
C CYS A 564 15.90 -57.73 -31.69
N VAL A 565 14.96 -56.80 -31.80
CA VAL A 565 15.11 -55.53 -32.50
C VAL A 565 14.89 -54.40 -31.52
N ASP A 566 15.94 -53.61 -31.28
CA ASP A 566 15.90 -52.40 -30.44
C ASP A 566 15.01 -51.33 -31.09
N THR A 567 14.26 -50.60 -30.28
CA THR A 567 13.38 -49.50 -30.71
C THR A 567 13.71 -48.25 -29.90
N ALA A 568 13.13 -47.10 -30.26
CA ALA A 568 13.50 -45.82 -29.62
C ALA A 568 13.09 -45.69 -28.13
N GLU A 569 12.20 -46.55 -27.64
CA GLU A 569 11.69 -46.51 -26.26
C GLU A 569 11.78 -47.87 -25.52
N SER A 570 12.07 -48.96 -26.23
CA SER A 570 12.11 -50.33 -25.71
C SER A 570 12.68 -51.30 -26.77
N TYR A 571 12.38 -52.59 -26.71
CA TYR A 571 12.73 -53.58 -27.72
C TYR A 571 11.49 -54.36 -28.19
N ARG A 572 11.58 -54.96 -29.39
CA ARG A 572 10.59 -55.91 -29.90
C ARG A 572 11.24 -57.22 -30.30
N CYS A 573 10.56 -58.32 -30.08
CA CYS A 573 10.99 -59.63 -30.53
C CYS A 573 10.25 -59.97 -31.82
N VAL A 574 11.00 -60.25 -32.89
CA VAL A 574 10.45 -60.63 -34.19
C VAL A 574 10.76 -62.10 -34.40
N CYS A 575 9.72 -62.92 -34.44
CA CYS A 575 9.84 -64.34 -34.75
C CYS A 575 10.14 -64.58 -36.23
#